data_AF-A0A1H2S8V9-F1
#
_entry.id   AF-A0A1H2S8V9-F1
#
_cell.length_a   1.000
_cell.length_b   1.000
_cell.length_c   1.000
_cell.angle_alpha   90.00
_cell.angle_beta   90.00
_cell.angle_gamma   90.00
#
_symmetry.space_group_name_H-M   'P 1'
#
loop_
_entity.id
_entity.type
_entity.pdbx_description
1 polymer ?
#
loop_
_entity_poly.entity_id
_entity_poly.type
_entity_poly.pdbx_seq_one_letter_code
_entity_poly.pdbx_strand_id
1 'polypeptide(L)'
;MINHVRMASLLISLLALNCNMALAEDVQSSLAQKIKKFSETRQVQGGNKIGNRVWFPEIRFRQYIKLDGCNLTAENEETTTQGIRTHGITFDLTKTVLPDPSDPDSADWGIVSFTEGVQWGEIVFRFIKPYTPTPYGTGDLYGSMEFSPVKLYLFGMQELQDVEQPHRLLVLLQHYQTQYCAFIG
;
A
#
# COMPACT_ATOMS: atom_id res chain seq x y z
N MET A 1 29.27 50.69 -17.86
CA MET A 1 28.04 49.97 -18.22
C MET A 1 28.38 48.49 -18.36
N ILE A 2 27.44 47.58 -18.06
CA ILE A 2 27.60 46.12 -17.89
C ILE A 2 27.88 45.75 -16.42
N ASN A 3 26.82 45.44 -15.65
CA ASN A 3 26.86 44.46 -14.54
C ASN A 3 25.50 44.19 -13.86
N HIS A 4 24.42 44.90 -14.17
CA HIS A 4 23.12 44.67 -13.51
C HIS A 4 22.20 43.61 -14.14
N VAL A 5 22.54 43.05 -15.31
CA VAL A 5 21.63 42.13 -16.04
C VAL A 5 21.79 40.66 -15.62
N ARG A 6 22.91 40.27 -14.97
CA ARG A 6 23.17 38.85 -14.65
C ARG A 6 22.57 38.33 -13.34
N MET A 7 22.21 39.20 -12.38
CA MET A 7 21.63 38.76 -11.10
C MET A 7 20.13 38.44 -11.17
N ALA A 8 19.38 39.06 -12.08
CA ALA A 8 17.94 38.82 -12.20
C ALA A 8 17.61 37.43 -12.79
N SER A 9 18.44 36.92 -13.72
CA SER A 9 18.24 35.59 -14.30
C SER A 9 18.45 34.46 -13.29
N LEU A 10 19.37 34.60 -12.34
CA LEU A 10 19.62 33.57 -11.33
C LEU A 10 18.47 33.42 -10.32
N LEU A 11 17.82 34.51 -9.92
CA LEU A 11 16.69 34.47 -8.99
C LEU A 11 15.42 33.90 -9.62
N ILE A 12 15.18 34.14 -10.91
CA ILE A 12 14.02 33.60 -11.63
C ILE A 12 14.16 32.08 -11.84
N SER A 13 15.38 31.59 -12.14
CA SER A 13 15.64 30.16 -12.27
C SER A 13 15.45 29.40 -10.95
N LEU A 14 15.89 29.96 -9.82
CA LEU A 14 15.69 29.35 -8.50
C LEU A 14 14.22 29.31 -8.07
N LEU A 15 13.44 30.37 -8.34
CA LEU A 15 12.01 30.40 -8.04
C LEU A 15 11.21 29.40 -8.90
N ALA A 16 11.55 29.26 -10.18
CA ALA A 16 10.93 28.28 -11.07
C ALA A 16 11.25 26.83 -10.66
N LEU A 17 12.49 26.54 -10.22
CA LEU A 17 12.84 25.21 -9.71
C LEU A 17 12.05 24.84 -8.45
N ASN A 18 11.94 25.77 -7.49
CA ASN A 18 11.23 25.51 -6.24
C ASN A 18 9.72 25.32 -6.44
N CYS A 19 9.11 26.05 -7.38
CA CYS A 19 7.70 25.88 -7.71
C CYS A 19 7.41 24.51 -8.36
N ASN A 20 8.32 24.00 -9.18
CA ASN A 20 8.18 22.68 -9.82
C ASN A 20 8.37 21.54 -8.82
N MET A 21 9.26 21.69 -7.83
CA MET A 21 9.46 20.69 -6.78
C MET A 21 8.24 20.59 -5.85
N ALA A 22 7.69 21.73 -5.39
CA ALA A 22 6.49 21.72 -4.56
C ALA A 22 5.27 21.11 -5.29
N LEU A 23 5.10 21.43 -6.58
CA LEU A 23 4.04 20.83 -7.39
C LEU A 23 4.23 19.31 -7.57
N ALA A 24 5.47 18.84 -7.76
CA ALA A 24 5.77 17.42 -7.89
C ALA A 24 5.48 16.66 -6.58
N GLU A 25 5.84 17.24 -5.43
CA GLU A 25 5.56 16.69 -4.10
C GLU A 25 4.04 16.62 -3.83
N ASP A 26 3.28 17.67 -4.19
CA ASP A 26 1.83 17.68 -4.04
C ASP A 26 1.14 16.62 -4.90
N VAL A 27 1.57 16.44 -6.16
CA VAL A 27 1.01 15.41 -7.05
C VAL A 27 1.38 14.01 -6.57
N GLN A 28 2.63 13.80 -6.14
CA GLN A 28 3.08 12.53 -5.56
C GLN A 28 2.27 12.18 -4.30
N SER A 29 2.09 13.14 -3.40
CA SER A 29 1.27 12.99 -2.19
C SER A 29 -0.19 12.67 -2.51
N SER A 30 -0.78 13.35 -3.49
CA SER A 30 -2.13 13.07 -3.98
C SER A 30 -2.27 11.64 -4.52
N LEU A 31 -1.28 11.16 -5.29
CA LEU A 31 -1.29 9.80 -5.82
C LEU A 31 -1.12 8.76 -4.70
N ALA A 32 -0.22 8.99 -3.74
CA ALA A 32 -0.05 8.15 -2.56
C ALA A 32 -1.35 8.05 -1.74
N GLN A 33 -2.09 9.14 -1.59
CA GLN A 33 -3.40 9.14 -0.91
C GLN A 33 -4.45 8.34 -1.69
N LYS A 34 -4.47 8.42 -3.03
CA LYS A 34 -5.36 7.59 -3.86
C LYS A 34 -5.03 6.11 -3.70
N ILE A 35 -3.75 5.74 -3.73
CA ILE A 35 -3.29 4.36 -3.52
C ILE A 35 -3.75 3.84 -2.16
N LYS A 36 -3.60 4.63 -1.10
CA LYS A 36 -4.13 4.27 0.23
C LYS A 36 -5.64 4.05 0.20
N LYS A 37 -6.39 4.94 -0.45
CA LYS A 37 -7.85 4.82 -0.53
C LYS A 37 -8.29 3.57 -1.31
N PHE A 38 -7.66 3.28 -2.45
CA PHE A 38 -8.02 2.14 -3.30
C PHE A 38 -7.48 0.80 -2.77
N SER A 39 -6.45 0.80 -1.92
CA SER A 39 -6.00 -0.41 -1.24
C SER A 39 -6.80 -0.74 0.01
N GLU A 40 -7.60 0.20 0.52
CA GLU A 40 -8.24 0.01 1.81
C GLU A 40 -9.46 -0.92 1.73
N THR A 41 -9.43 -1.96 2.54
CA THR A 41 -10.59 -2.83 2.84
C THR A 41 -10.83 -2.86 4.33
N ARG A 42 -12.09 -3.08 4.72
CA ARG A 42 -12.52 -3.15 6.12
C ARG A 42 -13.51 -4.29 6.29
N GLN A 43 -13.30 -5.09 7.34
CA GLN A 43 -14.19 -6.17 7.71
C GLN A 43 -14.52 -6.07 9.20
N VAL A 44 -15.72 -6.51 9.57
CA VAL A 44 -16.10 -6.71 10.97
C VAL A 44 -16.49 -8.16 11.18
N GLN A 45 -15.85 -8.84 12.12
CA GLN A 45 -16.18 -10.20 12.52
C GLN A 45 -16.67 -10.22 13.97
N GLY A 46 -17.55 -11.16 14.31
CA GLY A 46 -18.11 -11.26 15.66
C GLY A 46 -19.23 -10.24 15.92
N GLY A 47 -19.41 -9.82 17.17
CA GLY A 47 -20.49 -8.90 17.56
C GLY A 47 -21.88 -9.54 17.66
N ASN A 48 -21.99 -10.85 17.40
CA ASN A 48 -23.24 -11.59 17.51
C ASN A 48 -23.74 -11.60 18.97
N LYS A 49 -24.96 -11.10 19.15
CA LYS A 49 -25.68 -11.13 20.42
C LYS A 49 -26.68 -12.27 20.43
N ILE A 50 -26.68 -13.08 21.49
CA ILE A 50 -27.76 -14.02 21.80
C ILE A 50 -28.47 -13.46 23.04
N GLY A 51 -29.65 -12.86 22.84
CA GLY A 51 -30.31 -12.05 23.86
C GLY A 51 -29.46 -10.85 24.26
N ASN A 52 -29.20 -10.68 25.56
CA ASN A 52 -28.37 -9.58 26.09
C ASN A 52 -26.87 -9.93 26.19
N ARG A 53 -26.44 -11.12 25.75
CA ARG A 53 -25.04 -11.56 25.86
C ARG A 53 -24.34 -11.49 24.51
N VAL A 54 -23.16 -10.87 24.50
CA VAL A 54 -22.22 -10.91 23.37
C VAL A 54 -21.54 -12.27 23.39
N TRP A 55 -21.74 -13.08 22.34
CA TRP A 55 -21.20 -14.43 22.26
C TRP A 55 -19.75 -14.42 21.74
N PHE A 56 -19.44 -13.53 20.80
CA PHE A 56 -18.07 -13.24 20.34
C PHE A 56 -17.85 -11.72 20.33
N PRO A 57 -16.74 -11.21 20.92
CA PRO A 57 -16.41 -9.80 20.83
C PRO A 57 -16.26 -9.39 19.36
N GLU A 58 -16.63 -8.15 19.07
CA GLU A 58 -16.45 -7.57 17.74
C GLU A 58 -14.95 -7.36 17.48
N ILE A 59 -14.48 -7.82 16.34
CA ILE A 59 -13.12 -7.61 15.84
C ILE A 59 -13.23 -6.86 14.52
N ARG A 60 -12.54 -5.74 14.40
CA ARG A 60 -12.51 -4.94 13.17
C ARG A 60 -11.16 -5.10 12.51
N PHE A 61 -11.18 -5.52 11.25
CA PHE A 61 -9.99 -5.63 10.41
C PHE A 61 -9.96 -4.49 9.42
N ARG A 62 -8.78 -3.93 9.19
CA ARG A 62 -8.53 -2.89 8.20
C ARG A 62 -7.22 -3.16 7.50
N GLN A 63 -7.25 -3.37 6.19
CA GLN A 63 -6.07 -3.66 5.38
C GLN A 63 -5.85 -2.47 4.44
N TYR A 64 -4.61 -2.04 4.22
CA TYR A 64 -4.31 -0.93 3.30
C TYR A 64 -2.82 -0.85 2.97
N ILE A 65 -2.51 -0.03 1.97
CA ILE A 65 -1.17 0.35 1.56
C ILE A 65 -0.92 1.84 1.85
N LYS A 66 0.29 2.18 2.30
CA LYS A 66 0.81 3.55 2.40
C LYS A 66 2.10 3.67 1.59
N LEU A 67 2.36 4.86 1.06
CA LEU A 67 3.61 5.20 0.39
C LEU A 67 4.29 6.36 1.10
N ASP A 68 5.59 6.22 1.33
CA ASP A 68 6.49 7.27 1.80
C ASP A 68 7.76 7.24 0.94
N GLY A 69 7.91 8.23 0.06
CA GLY A 69 8.88 8.17 -1.04
C GLY A 69 8.63 6.92 -1.90
N CYS A 70 9.62 6.03 -1.97
CA CYS A 70 9.52 4.72 -2.65
C CYS A 70 9.28 3.54 -1.72
N ASN A 71 9.10 3.78 -0.42
CA ASN A 71 8.75 2.71 0.52
C ASN A 71 7.24 2.52 0.52
N LEU A 72 6.81 1.33 0.11
CA LEU A 72 5.44 0.85 0.23
C LEU A 72 5.31 0.08 1.53
N THR A 73 4.34 0.48 2.36
CA THR A 73 3.98 -0.22 3.60
C THR A 73 2.60 -0.83 3.44
N ALA A 74 2.53 -2.17 3.41
CA ALA A 74 1.27 -2.92 3.42
C ALA A 74 0.97 -3.36 4.85
N GLU A 75 -0.16 -2.91 5.39
CA GLU A 75 -0.55 -3.10 6.80
C GLU A 75 -1.91 -3.78 6.91
N ASN A 76 -2.02 -4.65 7.90
CA ASN A 76 -3.27 -5.17 8.44
C ASN A 76 -3.38 -4.68 9.89
N GLU A 77 -4.46 -3.98 10.18
CA GLU A 77 -4.81 -3.47 11.49
C GLU A 77 -5.99 -4.27 12.04
N GLU A 78 -5.84 -4.81 13.24
CA GLU A 78 -6.87 -5.52 13.98
C GLU A 78 -7.23 -4.71 15.23
N THR A 79 -8.47 -4.23 15.29
CA THR A 79 -9.00 -3.55 16.47
C THR A 79 -9.90 -4.49 17.24
N THR A 80 -9.54 -4.73 18.51
CA THR A 80 -10.30 -5.55 19.47
C THR A 80 -10.65 -4.75 20.71
N THR A 81 -11.41 -5.35 21.63
CA THR A 81 -11.63 -4.79 22.97
C THR A 81 -10.35 -4.66 23.82
N GLN A 82 -9.27 -5.33 23.43
CA GLN A 82 -7.97 -5.30 24.13
C GLN A 82 -7.01 -4.24 23.57
N GLY A 83 -7.35 -3.60 22.44
CA GLY A 83 -6.51 -2.61 21.78
C GLY A 83 -6.36 -2.86 20.28
N ILE A 84 -5.43 -2.11 19.68
CA ILE A 84 -5.10 -2.17 18.26
C ILE A 84 -3.82 -2.97 18.10
N ARG A 85 -3.82 -3.91 17.15
CA ARG A 85 -2.65 -4.66 16.70
C ARG A 85 -2.40 -4.35 15.24
N THR A 86 -1.13 -4.21 14.86
CA THR A 86 -0.75 -3.97 13.47
C THR A 86 0.35 -4.93 13.07
N HIS A 87 0.18 -5.57 11.92
CA HIS A 87 1.21 -6.37 11.27
C HIS A 87 1.26 -6.05 9.79
N GLY A 88 2.41 -6.29 9.16
CA GLY A 88 2.61 -5.87 7.79
C GLY A 88 4.03 -6.06 7.31
N ILE A 89 4.35 -5.38 6.22
CA ILE A 89 5.68 -5.32 5.66
C ILE A 89 5.90 -3.96 5.01
N THR A 90 7.11 -3.43 5.15
CA THR A 90 7.55 -2.25 4.40
C THR A 90 8.62 -2.67 3.41
N PHE A 91 8.48 -2.25 2.15
CA PHE A 91 9.43 -2.58 1.11
C PHE A 91 9.61 -1.48 0.06
N ASP A 92 10.79 -1.47 -0.56
CA ASP A 92 11.19 -0.53 -1.59
C ASP A 92 10.59 -0.90 -2.96
N LEU A 93 9.74 -0.01 -3.50
CA LEU A 93 9.14 -0.17 -4.83
C LEU A 93 10.19 -0.20 -5.94
N THR A 94 11.35 0.44 -5.80
CA THR A 94 12.40 0.38 -6.83
C THR A 94 12.97 -1.04 -7.00
N LYS A 95 12.77 -1.90 -6.01
CA LYS A 95 13.24 -3.30 -5.95
C LYS A 95 12.08 -4.31 -5.96
N THR A 96 10.90 -3.89 -6.39
CA THR A 96 9.69 -4.72 -6.39
C THR A 96 9.09 -4.79 -7.79
N VAL A 97 8.86 -6.01 -8.29
CA VAL A 97 8.12 -6.24 -9.53
C VAL A 97 6.63 -6.21 -9.20
N LEU A 98 5.92 -5.28 -9.82
CA LEU A 98 4.46 -5.21 -9.76
C LEU A 98 3.86 -6.13 -10.83
N PRO A 99 2.80 -6.89 -10.51
CA PRO A 99 2.05 -7.64 -11.51
C PRO A 99 1.48 -6.72 -12.59
N ASP A 100 1.34 -7.22 -13.82
CA ASP A 100 0.72 -6.48 -14.93
C ASP A 100 -0.82 -6.52 -14.78
N PRO A 101 -1.50 -5.38 -14.55
CA PRO A 101 -2.95 -5.34 -14.43
C PRO A 101 -3.68 -5.68 -15.74
N SER A 102 -2.99 -5.65 -16.88
CA SER A 102 -3.58 -5.99 -18.17
C SER A 102 -3.50 -7.47 -18.52
N ASP A 103 -2.78 -8.27 -17.72
CA ASP A 103 -2.65 -9.72 -17.91
C ASP A 103 -3.78 -10.47 -17.17
N PRO A 104 -4.81 -10.95 -17.87
CA PRO A 104 -5.93 -11.67 -17.25
C PRO A 104 -5.56 -13.07 -16.74
N ASP A 105 -4.42 -13.62 -17.20
CA ASP A 105 -3.94 -14.96 -16.83
C ASP A 105 -2.85 -14.91 -15.74
N SER A 106 -2.61 -13.72 -15.18
CA SER A 106 -1.61 -13.51 -14.14
C SER A 106 -1.89 -14.36 -12.90
N ALA A 107 -0.90 -15.16 -12.50
CA ALA A 107 -0.92 -15.89 -11.23
C ALA A 107 -0.60 -15.00 -10.02
N ASP A 108 -0.21 -13.74 -10.26
CA ASP A 108 0.29 -12.82 -9.24
C ASP A 108 -0.73 -11.74 -8.84
N TRP A 109 -1.92 -11.73 -9.44
CA TRP A 109 -3.04 -10.95 -8.93
C TRP A 109 -4.37 -11.50 -9.43
N GLY A 110 -5.46 -11.21 -8.74
CA GLY A 110 -6.79 -11.59 -9.20
C GLY A 110 -7.88 -11.41 -8.17
N ILE A 111 -9.07 -11.89 -8.52
CA ILE A 111 -10.25 -11.94 -7.64
C ILE A 111 -10.55 -13.39 -7.32
N VAL A 112 -10.62 -13.72 -6.02
CA VAL A 112 -11.00 -15.04 -5.53
C VAL A 112 -12.40 -14.96 -4.92
N SER A 113 -13.26 -15.90 -5.29
CA SER A 113 -14.59 -16.06 -4.70
C SER A 113 -14.59 -17.26 -3.76
N PHE A 114 -14.84 -17.02 -2.47
CA PHE A 114 -14.82 -18.08 -1.46
C PHE A 114 -16.23 -18.63 -1.16
N THR A 115 -17.25 -17.78 -1.22
CA THR A 115 -18.67 -18.13 -1.01
C THR A 115 -19.55 -17.22 -1.87
N GLU A 116 -20.83 -17.58 -2.07
CA GLU A 116 -21.77 -16.73 -2.81
C GLU A 116 -21.75 -15.28 -2.30
N GLY A 117 -21.33 -14.35 -3.16
CA GLY A 117 -21.31 -12.92 -2.88
C GLY A 117 -20.10 -12.36 -2.13
N VAL A 118 -19.12 -13.19 -1.70
CA VAL A 118 -17.91 -12.70 -1.03
C VAL A 118 -16.70 -12.84 -1.94
N GLN A 119 -16.19 -11.71 -2.40
CA GLN A 119 -15.06 -11.60 -3.30
C GLN A 119 -13.86 -10.94 -2.62
N TRP A 120 -12.69 -11.54 -2.78
CA TRP A 120 -11.43 -11.06 -2.23
C TRP A 120 -10.48 -10.75 -3.37
N GLY A 121 -9.72 -9.66 -3.25
CA GLY A 121 -8.63 -9.35 -4.15
C GLY A 121 -7.30 -9.86 -3.61
N GLU A 122 -6.42 -10.34 -4.47
CA GLU A 122 -5.07 -10.73 -4.11
C GLU A 122 -4.07 -10.05 -5.05
N ILE A 123 -2.96 -9.57 -4.50
CA ILE A 123 -1.83 -9.00 -5.24
C ILE A 123 -0.54 -9.55 -4.63
N VAL A 124 0.32 -10.14 -5.46
CA VAL A 124 1.64 -10.66 -5.07
C VAL A 124 2.72 -9.66 -5.47
N PHE A 125 3.43 -9.14 -4.48
CA PHE A 125 4.62 -8.32 -4.67
C PHE A 125 5.86 -9.20 -4.68
N ARG A 126 6.62 -9.23 -5.77
CA ARG A 126 7.87 -10.01 -5.88
C ARG A 126 9.09 -9.12 -5.73
N PHE A 127 10.05 -9.54 -4.92
CA PHE A 127 11.26 -8.75 -4.62
C PHE A 127 12.45 -9.19 -5.47
N ILE A 128 13.16 -8.22 -6.05
CA ILE A 128 14.31 -8.46 -6.92
C ILE A 128 15.53 -8.86 -6.08
N LYS A 129 16.14 -10.01 -6.38
CA LYS A 129 17.32 -10.47 -5.64
C LYS A 129 18.46 -9.43 -5.69
N PRO A 130 19.22 -9.23 -4.59
CA PRO A 130 19.17 -9.95 -3.31
C PRO A 130 18.20 -9.35 -2.28
N TYR A 131 17.34 -8.41 -2.67
CA TYR A 131 16.45 -7.70 -1.76
C TYR A 131 15.42 -8.64 -1.13
N THR A 132 15.36 -8.65 0.20
CA THR A 132 14.46 -9.50 1.00
C THR A 132 13.96 -8.71 2.22
N PRO A 133 12.84 -7.97 2.10
CA PRO A 133 12.26 -7.25 3.23
C PRO A 133 11.78 -8.22 4.31
N THR A 134 11.74 -7.75 5.55
CA THR A 134 11.29 -8.53 6.71
C THR A 134 9.94 -8.01 7.18
N PRO A 135 8.92 -8.87 7.30
CA PRO A 135 7.64 -8.48 7.90
C PRO A 135 7.79 -8.04 9.36
N TYR A 136 6.79 -7.36 9.88
CA TYR A 136 6.71 -6.96 11.29
C TYR A 136 5.31 -7.18 11.85
N GLY A 137 5.21 -7.19 13.17
CA GLY A 137 3.95 -7.32 13.90
C GLY A 137 4.07 -6.75 15.31
N THR A 138 2.96 -6.19 15.78
CA THR A 138 2.83 -5.64 17.15
C THR A 138 1.67 -6.33 17.86
N GLY A 139 1.84 -6.61 19.15
CA GLY A 139 0.80 -7.15 20.03
C GLY A 139 1.00 -8.60 20.48
N ASP A 140 0.25 -8.95 21.53
CA ASP A 140 0.52 -10.12 22.38
C ASP A 140 0.28 -11.49 21.72
N LEU A 141 -0.52 -11.55 20.64
CA LEU A 141 -0.83 -12.79 19.92
C LEU A 141 0.38 -13.38 19.19
N TYR A 142 1.33 -12.54 18.78
CA TYR A 142 2.50 -13.00 18.05
C TYR A 142 3.66 -13.40 18.98
N GLY A 143 3.64 -13.06 20.28
CA GLY A 143 4.76 -13.36 21.18
C GLY A 143 6.12 -12.98 20.57
N SER A 144 7.17 -13.73 20.89
CA SER A 144 8.49 -13.61 20.26
C SER A 144 8.55 -14.21 18.85
N MET A 145 7.54 -13.99 17.98
CA MET A 145 7.63 -14.47 16.60
C MET A 145 8.76 -13.73 15.88
N GLU A 146 9.83 -14.46 15.57
CA GLU A 146 10.88 -13.97 14.70
C GLU A 146 10.37 -13.98 13.26
N PHE A 147 10.20 -12.78 12.70
CA PHE A 147 9.89 -12.63 11.29
C PHE A 147 11.16 -12.89 10.46
N SER A 148 11.06 -13.79 9.49
CA SER A 148 12.15 -14.06 8.53
C SER A 148 12.01 -13.19 7.28
N PRO A 149 13.13 -12.80 6.64
CA PRO A 149 13.09 -12.12 5.34
C PRO A 149 12.34 -12.93 4.29
N VAL A 150 11.55 -12.26 3.45
CA VAL A 150 10.72 -12.89 2.43
C VAL A 150 11.14 -12.51 1.01
N LYS A 151 10.83 -13.37 0.03
CA LYS A 151 11.09 -13.13 -1.41
C LYS A 151 9.88 -12.57 -2.15
N LEU A 152 8.70 -12.70 -1.56
CA LEU A 152 7.44 -12.18 -2.07
C LEU A 152 6.51 -11.89 -0.88
N TYR A 153 5.51 -11.06 -1.11
CA TYR A 153 4.46 -10.75 -0.15
C TYR A 153 3.09 -10.76 -0.84
N LEU A 154 2.12 -11.47 -0.27
CA LEU A 154 0.73 -11.48 -0.74
C LEU A 154 -0.05 -10.43 0.07
N PHE A 155 -0.60 -9.45 -0.64
CA PHE A 155 -1.53 -8.48 -0.10
C PHE A 155 -2.96 -8.88 -0.46
N GLY A 156 -3.76 -9.17 0.57
CA GLY A 156 -5.16 -9.51 0.44
C GLY A 156 -6.05 -8.29 0.64
N MET A 157 -7.13 -8.22 -0.13
CA MET A 157 -8.17 -7.19 -0.07
C MET A 157 -9.51 -7.89 0.18
N GLN A 158 -9.88 -8.03 1.45
CA GLN A 158 -11.07 -8.77 1.85
C GLN A 158 -12.38 -8.00 1.63
N GLU A 159 -13.45 -8.74 1.30
CA GLU A 159 -14.82 -8.23 1.15
C GLU A 159 -14.92 -7.01 0.20
N LEU A 160 -14.40 -7.18 -1.01
CA LEU A 160 -14.42 -6.15 -2.04
C LEU A 160 -15.84 -5.64 -2.31
N GLN A 161 -15.99 -4.32 -2.27
CA GLN A 161 -17.22 -3.63 -2.70
C GLN A 161 -17.23 -3.35 -4.21
N ASP A 162 -16.05 -3.37 -4.82
CA ASP A 162 -15.81 -3.14 -6.24
C ASP A 162 -14.76 -4.14 -6.73
N VAL A 163 -15.13 -5.03 -7.67
CA VAL A 163 -14.22 -6.03 -8.24
C VAL A 163 -13.08 -5.43 -9.05
N GLU A 164 -13.23 -4.19 -9.51
CA GLU A 164 -12.19 -3.45 -10.22
C GLU A 164 -11.15 -2.85 -9.26
N GLN A 165 -11.39 -2.89 -7.95
CA GLN A 165 -10.54 -2.24 -6.96
C GLN A 165 -9.07 -2.72 -7.00
N PRO A 166 -8.76 -4.03 -7.07
CA PRO A 166 -7.37 -4.50 -7.18
C PRO A 166 -6.69 -4.09 -8.49
N HIS A 167 -7.42 -4.15 -9.61
CA HIS A 167 -6.93 -3.69 -10.91
C HIS A 167 -6.57 -2.19 -10.88
N ARG A 168 -7.48 -1.34 -10.38
CA ARG A 168 -7.23 0.10 -10.21
C ARG A 168 -6.04 0.38 -9.30
N LEU A 169 -5.89 -0.39 -8.22
CA LEU A 169 -4.75 -0.26 -7.31
C LEU A 169 -3.43 -0.57 -8.02
N LEU A 170 -3.36 -1.66 -8.79
CA LEU A 170 -2.17 -2.00 -9.58
C LEU A 170 -1.81 -0.92 -10.60
N VAL A 171 -2.78 -0.41 -11.34
CA VAL A 171 -2.57 0.71 -12.30
C VAL A 171 -1.99 1.94 -11.58
N LEU A 172 -2.52 2.29 -10.41
CA LEU A 172 -2.02 3.42 -9.62
C LEU A 172 -0.60 3.17 -9.10
N LEU A 173 -0.31 1.96 -8.62
CA LEU A 173 1.02 1.58 -8.13
C LEU A 173 2.07 1.59 -9.24
N GLN A 174 1.74 1.09 -10.43
CA GLN A 174 2.61 1.15 -11.60
C GLN A 174 2.85 2.59 -12.05
N HIS A 175 1.80 3.41 -12.08
CA HIS A 175 1.93 4.84 -12.38
C HIS A 175 2.84 5.54 -11.36
N TYR A 176 2.65 5.27 -10.06
CA TYR A 176 3.49 5.84 -9.01
C TYR A 176 4.95 5.38 -9.14
N GLN A 177 5.18 4.08 -9.36
CA GLN A 177 6.51 3.53 -9.53
C GLN A 177 7.20 4.19 -10.73
N THR A 178 6.59 4.18 -11.92
CA THR A 178 7.19 4.74 -13.14
C THR A 178 7.50 6.24 -13.06
N GLN A 179 6.68 7.02 -12.35
CA GLN A 179 6.87 8.47 -12.25
C GLN A 179 7.84 8.88 -11.14
N TYR A 180 7.83 8.20 -10.00
CA TYR A 180 8.49 8.67 -8.78
C TYR A 180 9.58 7.72 -8.25
N CYS A 181 9.62 6.48 -8.72
CA CYS A 181 10.57 5.46 -8.28
C CYS A 181 11.30 4.87 -9.48
N ALA A 182 12.54 5.29 -9.71
CA ALA A 182 13.37 4.68 -10.75
C ALA A 182 13.56 3.18 -10.46
N PHE A 183 12.76 2.34 -11.12
CA PHE A 183 12.80 0.89 -10.99
C PHE A 183 14.15 0.35 -11.47
N ILE A 184 14.77 -0.52 -10.70
CA ILE A 184 16.15 -1.01 -10.91
C ILE A 184 16.14 -2.50 -11.29
N GLY A 185 15.01 -3.02 -11.78
CA GLY A 185 14.81 -4.44 -12.12
C GLY A 185 14.79 -4.77 -13.59
#